data_AF-W9D8P8-F1
#
_entry.id   AF-W9D8P8-F1
#
_cell.length_a   1.000
_cell.length_b   1.000
_cell.length_c   1.000
_cell.angle_alpha   90.00
_cell.angle_beta   90.00
_cell.angle_gamma   90.00
#
_symmetry.space_group_name_H-M   'P 1'
#
loop_
_entity.id
_entity.type
_entity.pdbx_description
1 polymer ?
#
loop_
_entity_poly.entity_id
_entity_poly.type
_entity_poly.pdbx_seq_one_letter_code
_entity_poly.pdbx_strand_id
1 'polypeptide(L)' 'MPRPSKGKRKMWGFRALQAVDLDAAARSAGYDTTSQFIADTMYERVGRTDLIEGPSRSGGDPDQLSLTA' A
#
# COMPACT_ATOMS: atom_id res chain seq x y z
N MET A 1 23.01 -0.70 -0.28
CA MET A 1 22.27 -0.24 0.93
C MET A 1 21.23 -1.28 1.29
N PRO A 2 21.08 -1.66 2.57
CA PRO A 2 20.05 -2.61 2.99
C PRO A 2 18.66 -2.03 2.68
N ARG A 3 17.82 -2.82 2.01
CA ARG A 3 16.46 -2.42 1.68
C ARG A 3 15.61 -2.45 2.95
N PRO A 4 14.79 -1.43 3.25
CA PRO A 4 13.90 -1.45 4.40
C PRO A 4 13.02 -2.71 4.37
N SER A 5 12.99 -3.45 5.48
CA SER A 5 12.20 -4.67 5.60
C SER A 5 11.01 -4.43 6.50
N LYS A 6 9.81 -4.80 6.02
CA LYS A 6 8.57 -4.81 6.82
C LYS A 6 8.53 -5.96 7.84
N GLY A 7 9.53 -6.85 7.83
CA GLY A 7 9.59 -8.02 8.69
C GLY A 7 8.57 -9.10 8.29
N LYS A 8 8.26 -10.01 9.22
CA LYS A 8 7.24 -11.06 9.01
C LYS A 8 5.85 -10.44 8.95
N ARG A 9 5.02 -10.90 8.00
CA ARG A 9 3.61 -10.50 7.92
C ARG A 9 2.88 -10.90 9.20
N LYS A 10 2.16 -9.94 9.78
CA LYS A 10 1.28 -10.13 10.95
C LYS A 10 -0.14 -9.70 10.58
N MET A 11 -1.12 -10.35 11.21
CA MET A 11 -2.53 -10.00 11.05
C MET A 11 -3.06 -9.54 12.41
N TRP A 12 -3.72 -8.39 12.42
CA TRP A 12 -4.40 -7.85 13.60
C TRP A 12 -5.85 -7.52 13.23
N GLY A 13 -6.77 -7.95 14.08
CA GLY A 13 -8.16 -7.51 14.00
C GLY A 13 -8.33 -6.18 14.72
N PHE A 14 -9.19 -5.31 14.19
CA PHE A 14 -9.60 -4.08 14.87
C PHE A 14 -11.12 -3.93 14.77
N ARG A 15 -11.70 -3.17 15.70
CA ARG A 15 -13.08 -2.70 15.61
C ARG A 15 -13.09 -1.22 15.29
N ALA A 16 -13.85 -0.84 14.28
CA ALA A 16 -14.17 0.56 14.04
C ALA A 16 -15.32 0.98 14.97
N LEU A 17 -15.27 2.22 15.47
CA LEU A 17 -16.34 2.80 16.29
C LEU A 17 -17.56 3.22 15.45
N GLN A 18 -17.37 3.35 14.13
CA GLN A 18 -18.36 3.76 13.17
C GLN A 18 -18.26 2.87 11.92
N ALA A 19 -19.34 2.79 11.15
CA ALA A 19 -19.31 2.15 9.86
C ALA A 19 -18.40 2.95 8.92
N VAL A 20 -17.33 2.32 8.44
CA VAL A 20 -16.39 2.91 7.48
C VAL A 20 -16.23 1.93 6.33
N ASP A 21 -16.46 2.41 5.11
CA ASP A 21 -16.16 1.66 3.91
C ASP A 21 -14.67 1.84 3.55
N LEU A 22 -13.85 0.93 4.09
CA LEU A 22 -12.41 0.96 3.90
C LEU A 22 -11.99 0.54 2.49
N ASP A 23 -12.81 -0.27 1.80
CA ASP A 23 -12.52 -0.61 0.41
C ASP A 23 -12.75 0.60 -0.49
N ALA A 24 -13.89 1.30 -0.36
CA ALA A 24 -14.14 2.52 -1.10
C ALA A 24 -13.07 3.61 -0.84
N ALA A 25 -12.62 3.75 0.41
CA ALA A 25 -11.52 4.66 0.75
C ALA A 25 -10.20 4.25 0.06
N ALA A 26 -9.86 2.96 0.07
CA ALA A 26 -8.65 2.46 -0.59
C ALA A 26 -8.70 2.68 -2.11
N ARG A 27 -9.84 2.35 -2.76
CA ARG A 27 -10.02 2.52 -4.21
C ARG A 27 -9.93 3.98 -4.63
N SER A 28 -10.58 4.88 -3.89
CA SER A 28 -10.53 6.32 -4.19
C SER A 28 -9.13 6.92 -4.03
N ALA A 29 -8.30 6.33 -3.16
CA ALA A 29 -6.89 6.67 -3.00
C ALA A 29 -5.94 5.97 -4.00
N GLY A 30 -6.46 5.16 -4.94
CA GLY A 30 -5.66 4.47 -5.96
C GLY A 30 -5.00 3.17 -5.51
N TYR A 31 -5.42 2.58 -4.39
CA TYR A 31 -4.92 1.30 -3.92
C TYR A 31 -5.77 0.15 -4.42
N ASP A 32 -5.14 -0.94 -4.86
CA ASP A 32 -5.85 -2.17 -5.22
C ASP A 32 -6.31 -2.97 -4.00
N THR A 33 -5.62 -2.81 -2.86
CA THR A 33 -5.92 -3.56 -1.64
C THR A 33 -6.07 -2.65 -0.43
N THR A 34 -7.14 -2.88 0.34
CA THR A 34 -7.40 -2.18 1.60
C THR A 34 -6.27 -2.37 2.62
N SER A 35 -5.63 -3.54 2.62
CA SER A 35 -4.53 -3.84 3.56
C SER A 35 -3.32 -2.95 3.34
N GLN A 36 -2.96 -2.67 2.07
CA GLN A 36 -1.83 -1.80 1.75
C GLN A 36 -2.15 -0.35 2.09
N PHE A 37 -3.35 0.12 1.74
CA PHE A 37 -3.84 1.45 2.11
C PHE A 37 -3.75 1.70 3.62
N ILE A 38 -4.23 0.76 4.43
CA ILE A 38 -4.16 0.85 5.90
C ILE A 38 -2.71 0.81 6.39
N ALA A 39 -1.88 -0.09 5.85
CA ALA A 39 -0.49 -0.21 6.27
C ALA A 39 0.30 1.08 6.01
N ASP A 40 0.17 1.66 4.82
CA ASP A 40 0.86 2.89 4.43
C ASP A 40 0.39 4.08 5.26
N THR A 41 -0.91 4.20 5.53
CA THR A 41 -1.47 5.20 6.46
C THR A 41 -0.86 5.08 7.86
N MET A 42 -0.69 3.84 8.35
CA MET A 42 -0.07 3.61 9.66
C MET A 42 1.42 3.93 9.67
N TYR A 43 2.15 3.55 8.62
CA TYR A 43 3.57 3.87 8.47
C TYR A 43 3.83 5.37 8.43
N GLU A 44 3.01 6.12 7.68
CA GLU A 44 3.05 7.58 7.67
C GLU A 44 2.84 8.15 9.08
N ARG A 45 1.82 7.67 9.79
CA ARG A 45 1.49 8.16 11.15
C ARG A 45 2.59 7.89 12.18
N VAL A 46 3.38 6.83 12.02
CA VAL A 46 4.51 6.52 12.90
C VAL A 46 5.86 7.05 12.38
N GLY A 47 5.86 7.87 11.32
CA GLY A 47 7.07 8.47 10.75
C GLY A 47 7.99 7.48 10.01
N ARG A 48 7.47 6.34 9.57
CA ARG A 48 8.19 5.29 8.82
C ARG A 48 7.88 5.36 7.33
N THR A 49 8.09 6.54 6.74
CA THR A 49 7.87 6.79 5.31
C THR A 49 8.75 5.92 4.41
N ASP A 50 9.86 5.40 4.94
CA ASP A 50 10.73 4.41 4.30
C ASP A 50 10.05 3.07 3.99
N LEU A 51 8.90 2.79 4.63
CA LEU A 51 8.13 1.56 4.45
C LEU A 51 6.87 1.74 3.58
N ILE A 52 6.57 2.95 3.13
CA ILE A 52 5.38 3.23 2.31
C ILE A 52 5.61 2.66 0.90
N GLU A 53 4.65 1.88 0.39
CA GLU A 53 4.66 1.38 -0.99
C GLU A 53 3.95 2.34 -1.95
N GLY A 54 2.93 3.04 -1.46
CA GLY A 54 2.10 3.95 -2.22
C GLY A 54 1.00 3.21 -3.00
N PRO A 55 0.11 3.97 -3.68
CA PRO A 55 -0.97 3.41 -4.49
C PRO A 55 -0.43 2.59 -5.67
N SER A 56 -1.24 1.66 -6.15
CA SER A 56 -0.90 0.83 -7.30
C SER A 56 -0.68 1.72 -8.51
N ARG A 57 0.51 1.65 -9.12
CA ARG A 57 0.76 2.31 -10.41
C ARG A 57 0.05 1.50 -11.50
N SER A 58 -1.14 1.94 -11.91
CA SER A 58 -1.71 1.55 -13.20
C SER A 58 -0.85 2.17 -14.32
N GLY A 59 0.22 1.48 -14.72
CA GLY A 59 1.09 1.96 -15.80
C GLY A 59 2.52 1.49 -15.67
N GLY A 60 2.80 0.34 -16.29
CA GLY A 60 4.12 -0.24 -16.38
C GLY A 60 3.99 -1.70 -16.73
N ASP A 61 3.42 -1.99 -17.91
CA ASP A 61 3.57 -3.29 -18.53
C ASP A 61 5.09 -3.58 -18.63
N PRO A 62 5.62 -4.59 -17.91
CA PRO A 62 7.05 -4.89 -17.96
C PRO A 62 7.51 -5.30 -19.37
N ASP A 63 6.58 -5.62 -20.29
CA ASP A 63 6.87 -5.96 -21.67
C ASP A 63 7.03 -4.75 -22.62
N GLN A 64 6.70 -3.52 -22.19
CA GLN A 64 6.90 -2.33 -23.06
C GLN A 64 8.34 -1.81 -23.13
N LEU A 65 9.25 -2.31 -22.29
CA LEU A 65 10.68 -1.93 -22.33
C LEU A 65 11.50 -2.75 -23.34
N SER A 66 10.88 -3.68 -24.07
CA SER A 66 11.58 -4.61 -24.98
C SER A 66 11.40 -4.32 -26.48
N LEU A 67 10.63 -3.30 -26.87
CA LEU A 67 10.28 -3.05 -28.29
C LEU A 67 11.00 -1.85 -28.93
N THR A 68 12.01 -1.29 -28.28
CA THR A 68 12.91 -0.30 -28.89
C THR A 68 14.38 -0.64 -28.59
N ALA A 69 14.88 -1.66 -29.27
CA ALA A 69 16.31 -1.95 -29.41
C ALA A 69 16.61 -2.25 -30.88
#